data_AF-A0A968Q087-F1
#
_entry.id   AF-A0A968Q087-F1
#
_cell.length_a   1.000
_cell.length_b   1.000
_cell.length_c   1.000
_cell.angle_alpha   90.00
_cell.angle_beta   90.00
_cell.angle_gamma   90.00
#
_symmetry.space_group_name_H-M   'P 1'
#
loop_
_entity.id
_entity.type
_entity.pdbx_description
1 polymer ?
#
loop_
_entity_poly.entity_id
_entity_poly.type
_entity_poly.pdbx_seq_one_letter_code
_entity_poly.pdbx_strand_id
1 'polypeptide(L)' 'NLAKLCQAQGKYSEAEPLYVRAVQILEQALGAEHPNTRAVRDNCASLLAAIEAQS' A
#
# COMPACT_ATOMS: atom_id res chain seq x y z
N ASN A 1 -1.28 3.29 9.46
CA ASN A 1 -0.31 2.68 10.39
C ASN A 1 -0.33 1.15 10.40
N LEU A 2 -1.49 0.48 10.26
CA LEU A 2 -1.56 -1.00 10.23
C LEU A 2 -0.73 -1.64 9.10
N ALA A 3 -0.76 -1.06 7.89
CA ALA A 3 -0.12 -1.65 6.72
C ALA A 3 1.43 -1.63 6.78
N LYS A 4 2.03 -0.60 7.40
CA LYS A 4 3.47 -0.57 7.73
C LYS A 4 3.84 -1.61 8.79
N LEU A 5 2.95 -1.85 9.75
CA LEU A 5 3.14 -2.88 10.78
C LEU A 5 3.10 -4.29 10.19
N CYS A 6 2.19 -4.56 9.24
CA CYS A 6 2.13 -5.82 8.51
C CYS A 6 3.38 -6.05 7.64
N GLN A 7 3.92 -4.99 7.00
CA GLN A 7 5.20 -5.05 6.28
C GLN A 7 6.36 -5.44 7.20
N ALA A 8 6.43 -4.87 8.41
CA ALA A 8 7.46 -5.20 9.39
C ALA A 8 7.34 -6.62 9.97
N GLN A 9 6.14 -7.22 9.93
CA GLN A 9 5.88 -8.57 10.42
C GLN A 9 5.97 -9.66 9.34
N GLY A 10 6.29 -9.29 8.10
CA GLY A 10 6.32 -10.24 6.97
C GLY A 10 4.94 -10.72 6.51
N LYS A 11 3.85 -10.10 6.99
CA LYS A 11 2.47 -10.47 6.66
C LYS A 11 1.99 -9.70 5.45
N TYR A 12 2.70 -9.86 4.35
CA TYR A 12 2.47 -9.07 3.14
C TYR A 12 1.12 -9.37 2.48
N SER A 13 0.64 -10.62 2.56
CA SER A 13 -0.66 -11.04 2.03
C SER A 13 -1.86 -10.38 2.74
N GLU A 14 -1.71 -9.99 4.02
CA GLU A 14 -2.75 -9.23 4.75
C GLU A 14 -2.68 -7.72 4.44
N ALA A 15 -1.51 -7.23 4.03
CA ALA A 15 -1.27 -5.81 3.78
C ALA A 15 -1.71 -5.37 2.37
N GLU A 16 -1.60 -6.26 1.38
CA GLU A 16 -1.95 -5.99 -0.02
C GLU A 16 -3.41 -5.48 -0.19
N PRO A 17 -4.46 -6.18 0.30
CA PRO A 17 -5.83 -5.70 0.12
C PRO A 17 -6.11 -4.39 0.87
N LEU A 18 -5.39 -4.13 1.97
CA LEU A 18 -5.51 -2.88 2.73
C LEU A 18 -4.94 -1.69 1.96
N TYR A 19 -3.79 -1.86 1.31
CA TYR A 19 -3.21 -0.80 0.48
C TYR A 19 -4.01 -0.55 -0.78
N VAL A 20 -4.47 -1.59 -1.49
CA VAL A 20 -5.31 -1.43 -2.69
C VAL A 20 -6.58 -0.64 -2.36
N ARG A 21 -7.25 -0.98 -1.25
CA ARG A 21 -8.44 -0.25 -0.82
C ARG A 21 -8.14 1.19 -0.41
N ALA A 22 -6.99 1.43 0.24
CA ALA A 22 -6.57 2.79 0.61
C ALA A 22 -6.26 3.65 -0.63
N VAL A 23 -5.60 3.09 -1.66
CA VAL A 23 -5.35 3.78 -2.93
C VAL A 23 -6.67 4.19 -3.58
N GLN A 24 -7.62 3.26 -3.72
CA GLN A 24 -8.92 3.55 -4.34
C GLN A 24 -9.69 4.66 -3.61
N ILE A 25 -9.76 4.60 -2.28
CA ILE A 25 -10.45 5.62 -1.48
C ILE A 25 -9.78 6.99 -1.66
N LEU A 26 -8.44 7.05 -1.66
CA LEU A 26 -7.70 8.30 -1.78
C LEU A 26 -7.75 8.87 -3.20
N GLU A 27 -7.69 8.02 -4.23
CA GLU A 27 -7.87 8.44 -5.62
C GLU A 27 -9.25 9.04 -5.84
N GLN A 28 -10.29 8.44 -5.26
CA GLN A 28 -11.66 8.91 -5.43
C GLN A 28 -11.97 10.16 -4.59
N ALA A 29 -11.35 10.31 -3.42
CA ALA A 29 -11.57 11.45 -2.54
C ALA A 29 -10.69 12.67 -2.86
N LEU A 30 -9.43 12.45 -3.27
CA LEU A 30 -8.40 13.49 -3.39
C LEU A 30 -7.83 13.61 -4.81
N GLY A 31 -8.08 12.63 -5.67
CA GLY A 31 -7.47 12.55 -6.99
C GLY A 31 -6.12 11.84 -6.99
N ALA A 32 -5.71 11.39 -8.18
CA ALA A 32 -4.51 10.58 -8.39
C ALA A 32 -3.19 11.33 -8.10
N GLU A 33 -3.17 12.64 -8.27
CA GLU A 33 -1.98 13.50 -8.11
C GLU A 33 -1.80 14.03 -6.68
N HIS A 34 -2.79 13.83 -5.81
CA HIS A 34 -2.72 14.34 -4.46
C HIS A 34 -1.53 13.70 -3.69
N PRO A 35 -0.75 14.47 -2.92
CA PRO A 35 0.44 13.96 -2.22
C PRO A 35 0.17 12.71 -1.38
N ASN A 36 -0.98 12.65 -0.70
CA ASN A 36 -1.37 11.49 0.10
C ASN A 36 -1.67 10.25 -0.75
N THR A 37 -2.31 10.42 -1.90
CA THR A 37 -2.60 9.32 -2.83
C THR A 37 -1.31 8.75 -3.37
N ARG A 38 -0.37 9.62 -3.80
CA ARG A 38 0.96 9.22 -4.24
C ARG A 38 1.73 8.49 -3.14
N ALA A 39 1.77 9.03 -1.93
CA ALA A 39 2.47 8.40 -0.81
C ALA A 39 1.93 6.99 -0.50
N VAL A 40 0.62 6.79 -0.57
CA VAL A 40 0.02 5.46 -0.36
C VAL A 40 0.32 4.52 -1.52
N ARG A 41 0.34 5.01 -2.76
CA ARG A 41 0.73 4.25 -3.94
C ARG A 41 2.20 3.80 -3.88
N ASP A 42 3.11 4.69 -3.48
CA ASP A 42 4.55 4.39 -3.33
C ASP A 42 4.78 3.31 -2.24
N ASN A 43 4.02 3.38 -1.13
CA ASN A 43 4.06 2.36 -0.09
C ASN A 43 3.49 1.02 -0.56
N CYS A 44 2.44 1.03 -1.38
CA CYS A 44 1.85 -0.18 -1.97
C CYS A 44 2.83 -0.85 -2.95
N ALA A 45 3.49 -0.08 -3.80
CA ALA A 45 4.50 -0.58 -4.73
C ALA A 45 5.69 -1.21 -3.98
N SER A 46 6.15 -0.56 -2.91
CA SER A 46 7.21 -1.10 -2.05
C SER A 46 6.81 -2.41 -1.36
N LEU A 47 5.53 -2.61 -1.06
CA LEU A 47 5.00 -3.85 -0.51
C LEU A 47 4.99 -4.97 -1.56
N LEU A 48 4.47 -4.69 -2.76
CA LEU A 48 4.42 -5.66 -3.86
C LEU A 48 5.81 -6.15 -4.26
N ALA A 49 6.78 -5.24 -4.38
CA ALA A 49 8.17 -5.61 -4.65
C ALA A 49 8.77 -6.51 -3.56
N ALA A 50 8.37 -6.33 -2.29
CA ALA A 50 8.82 -7.19 -1.20
C ALA A 50 8.16 -8.59 -1.24
N ILE A 51 6.92 -8.70 -1.74
CA ILE A 51 6.24 -9.98 -1.98
C ILE A 51 6.97 -10.76 -3.08
N GLU A 52 7.26 -10.10 -4.22
CA GLU A 52 7.98 -10.71 -5.35
C GLU A 52 9.40 -11.15 -4.98
N ALA A 53 10.06 -10.46 -4.06
CA ALA A 53 11.39 -10.83 -3.58
C ALA A 53 11.39 -12.03 -2.61
N GLN A 54 10.22 -12.46 -2.10
CA GLN A 54 10.07 -13.59 -1.19
C GLN A 54 9.49 -14.86 -1.84
N SER A 55 9.09 -14.76 -3.12
CA SER A 55 8.63 -15.88 -3.97
C SER A 55 9.77 -16.49 -4.78
#